data_AF-A0A651EYZ2-F1
#
_entry.id   AF-A0A651EYZ2-F1
#
_cell.length_a   1.000
_cell.length_b   1.000
_cell.length_c   1.000
_cell.angle_alpha   90.00
_cell.angle_beta   90.00
_cell.angle_gamma   90.00
#
_symmetry.space_group_name_H-M   'P 1'
#
loop_
_entity.id
_entity.type
_entity.pdbx_description
1 polymer ?
#
loop_
_entity_poly.entity_id
_entity_poly.type
_entity_poly.pdbx_seq_one_letter_code
_entity_poly.pdbx_strand_id
1 'polypeptide(L)'
;MCVRTSLVHSIEQFSPNCSFFGPFYRILNCTMTLRARNRLILYSALAVLFVAVVLSAVVGVHVWSNGGPQTVFYAFSELAEARSLYGFSVPASGAGPLGVFLSPLLPVPVAVGSALLTRRYFRSSVTPTIFFVTLSMVLSGLTAIRIAQIILPGYGFSSTYAATLSRAVYAAHIAGALALFTASIYAAGAQYTRIWGAMIAVMTIALAFAYVLPVDAFQLDEALLHRLEARGNIQLITGALAVLTLINFLRYGIEAEESARVVVPLGVFAILVSRELFFYVSGLPLHLAAGVLYAVGFALFARNSYAVYLWT
;
A
#
# COMPACT_ATOMS: atom_id res chain seq x y z
N MET A 1 -35.12 -17.15 27.28
CA MET A 1 -35.63 -15.93 27.95
C MET A 1 -35.67 -14.80 26.92
N CYS A 2 -36.87 -14.50 26.43
CA CYS A 2 -37.16 -13.37 25.55
C CYS A 2 -37.31 -12.10 26.39
N VAL A 3 -36.51 -11.07 26.13
CA VAL A 3 -36.74 -9.74 26.68
C VAL A 3 -36.40 -8.67 25.63
N ARG A 4 -37.43 -7.86 25.31
CA ARG A 4 -37.43 -6.53 24.66
C ARG A 4 -37.13 -6.42 23.16
N THR A 5 -38.21 -6.52 22.39
CA THR A 5 -38.40 -5.81 21.11
C THR A 5 -39.58 -4.86 21.23
N SER A 6 -39.34 -3.64 21.74
CA SER A 6 -40.25 -2.50 21.54
C SER A 6 -39.58 -1.22 22.04
N LEU A 7 -38.81 -0.54 21.21
CA LEU A 7 -38.47 0.91 21.28
C LEU A 7 -37.38 1.26 20.25
N VAL A 8 -37.61 0.99 18.96
CA VAL A 8 -36.81 1.57 17.87
C VAL A 8 -37.75 2.00 16.74
N HIS A 9 -38.71 2.85 17.08
CA HIS A 9 -39.51 3.62 16.13
C HIS A 9 -39.64 5.01 16.74
N SER A 10 -38.66 5.89 16.51
CA SER A 10 -38.75 7.38 16.55
C SER A 10 -37.37 8.05 16.63
N ILE A 11 -36.43 7.71 15.73
CA ILE A 11 -35.25 8.57 15.46
C ILE A 11 -35.03 8.68 13.94
N GLU A 12 -36.10 8.92 13.20
CA GLU A 12 -36.04 9.39 11.81
C GLU A 12 -36.91 10.63 11.71
N GLN A 13 -36.44 11.79 12.21
CA GLN A 13 -36.99 13.10 11.80
C GLN A 13 -36.24 14.29 12.43
N PHE A 14 -34.91 14.31 12.42
CA PHE A 14 -34.19 15.58 12.63
C PHE A 14 -32.85 15.58 11.88
N SER A 15 -32.87 16.03 10.63
CA SER A 15 -31.68 16.61 9.99
C SER A 15 -32.01 18.07 9.65
N PRO A 16 -31.82 19.01 10.58
CA PRO A 16 -32.02 20.42 10.29
C PRO A 16 -30.96 20.87 9.29
N ASN A 17 -31.44 21.46 8.21
CA ASN A 17 -30.74 22.32 7.25
C ASN A 17 -29.24 22.55 7.49
N CYS A 18 -28.40 21.65 6.97
CA CYS A 18 -26.99 21.92 6.67
C CYS A 18 -26.89 22.77 5.38
N SER A 19 -27.37 24.02 5.41
CA SER A 19 -27.32 24.94 4.27
C SER A 19 -26.13 25.91 4.29
N PHE A 20 -25.28 25.89 5.32
CA PHE A 20 -24.24 26.92 5.47
C PHE A 20 -22.78 26.45 5.35
N PHE A 21 -22.50 25.15 5.42
CA PHE A 21 -21.18 24.61 5.08
C PHE A 21 -21.24 24.04 3.66
N GLY A 22 -20.42 24.61 2.77
CA GLY A 22 -20.46 24.42 1.31
C GLY A 22 -20.32 22.97 0.78
N PRO A 23 -20.19 22.77 -0.55
CA PRO A 23 -20.27 21.46 -1.19
C PRO A 23 -19.29 20.42 -0.62
N PHE A 24 -18.14 20.85 -0.08
CA PHE A 24 -17.14 19.99 0.56
C PHE A 24 -17.65 19.28 1.83
N TYR A 25 -18.47 19.96 2.64
CA TYR A 25 -18.98 19.39 3.89
C TYR A 25 -20.07 18.35 3.65
N ARG A 26 -20.88 18.52 2.59
CA ARG A 26 -21.84 17.49 2.15
C ARG A 26 -21.14 16.21 1.71
N ILE A 27 -20.01 16.30 1.03
CA ILE A 27 -19.23 15.13 0.62
C ILE A 27 -18.66 14.41 1.84
N LEU A 28 -18.17 15.16 2.84
CA LEU A 28 -17.58 14.60 4.07
C LEU A 28 -18.62 13.95 5.01
N ASN A 29 -19.89 14.36 4.96
CA ASN A 29 -20.96 13.82 5.80
C ASN A 29 -21.76 12.67 5.16
N CYS A 30 -21.50 12.36 3.89
CA CYS A 30 -22.21 11.27 3.22
C CYS A 30 -21.63 9.92 3.63
N THR A 31 -22.45 9.04 4.19
CA THR A 31 -22.04 7.67 4.49
C THR A 31 -21.66 6.97 3.19
N MET A 32 -20.48 6.36 3.18
CA MET A 32 -19.93 5.74 1.98
C MET A 32 -20.78 4.52 1.62
N THR A 33 -21.52 4.61 0.52
CA THR A 33 -22.33 3.48 0.05
C THR A 33 -21.43 2.29 -0.32
N LEU A 34 -21.92 1.08 -0.11
CA LEU A 34 -21.26 -0.17 -0.47
C LEU A 34 -20.80 -0.20 -1.93
N ARG A 35 -21.62 0.35 -2.84
CA ARG A 35 -21.29 0.47 -4.27
C ARG A 35 -20.13 1.44 -4.50
N ALA A 36 -20.13 2.60 -3.85
CA ALA A 36 -19.03 3.58 -3.96
C ALA A 36 -17.72 2.99 -3.46
N ARG A 37 -17.74 2.28 -2.32
CA ARG A 37 -16.56 1.59 -1.78
C ARG A 37 -15.98 0.56 -2.74
N ASN A 38 -16.81 -0.35 -3.23
CA ASN A 38 -16.34 -1.42 -4.10
C ASN A 38 -15.84 -0.88 -5.45
N ARG A 39 -16.44 0.20 -5.97
CA ARG A 39 -15.95 0.90 -7.16
C ARG A 39 -14.61 1.57 -6.91
N LEU A 40 -14.44 2.27 -5.79
CA LEU A 40 -13.19 2.95 -5.46
C LEU A 40 -12.03 1.96 -5.35
N ILE A 41 -12.19 0.86 -4.59
CA ILE A 41 -11.16 -0.17 -4.45
C ILE A 41 -10.81 -0.79 -5.81
N LEU A 42 -11.82 -1.10 -6.63
CA LEU A 42 -11.60 -1.72 -7.93
C LEU A 42 -10.89 -0.78 -8.90
N TYR A 43 -11.36 0.47 -8.99
CA TYR A 43 -10.77 1.46 -9.89
C TYR A 43 -9.36 1.84 -9.46
N SER A 44 -9.07 1.94 -8.15
CA SER A 44 -7.71 2.15 -7.70
C SER A 44 -6.80 0.96 -8.04
N ALA A 45 -7.24 -0.27 -7.81
CA ALA A 45 -6.47 -1.46 -8.20
C ALA A 45 -6.24 -1.57 -9.72
N LEU A 46 -7.26 -1.29 -10.53
CA LEU A 46 -7.14 -1.25 -11.99
C LEU A 46 -6.23 -0.12 -12.48
N ALA A 47 -6.27 1.04 -11.82
CA ALA A 47 -5.36 2.15 -12.12
C ALA A 47 -3.90 1.76 -11.81
N VAL A 48 -3.65 1.11 -10.67
CA VAL A 48 -2.32 0.59 -10.33
C VAL A 48 -1.85 -0.43 -11.37
N LEU A 49 -2.72 -1.38 -11.76
CA LEU A 49 -2.41 -2.36 -12.81
C LEU A 49 -2.09 -1.68 -14.14
N PHE A 50 -2.92 -0.71 -14.55
CA PHE A 50 -2.72 0.03 -15.79
C PHE A 50 -1.39 0.78 -15.79
N VAL A 51 -1.07 1.50 -14.71
CA VAL A 51 0.22 2.20 -14.56
C VAL A 51 1.38 1.21 -14.64
N ALA A 52 1.30 0.07 -13.95
CA ALA A 52 2.35 -0.95 -13.99
C ALA A 52 2.55 -1.53 -15.40
N VAL A 53 1.47 -1.84 -16.12
CA VAL A 53 1.52 -2.37 -17.49
C VAL A 53 2.12 -1.33 -18.45
N VAL A 54 1.66 -0.08 -18.39
CA VAL A 54 2.16 1.00 -19.25
C VAL A 54 3.64 1.25 -18.99
N LEU A 55 4.05 1.38 -17.72
CA LEU A 55 5.46 1.58 -17.38
C LEU A 55 6.33 0.41 -17.84
N SER A 56 5.87 -0.83 -17.66
CA SER A 56 6.57 -2.03 -18.14
C SER A 56 6.72 -2.04 -19.66
N ALA A 57 5.67 -1.64 -20.39
CA ALA A 57 5.70 -1.56 -21.84
C ALA A 57 6.66 -0.48 -22.34
N VAL A 58 6.63 0.73 -21.73
CA VAL A 58 7.54 1.83 -22.08
C VAL A 58 8.99 1.44 -21.81
N VAL A 59 9.27 0.81 -20.66
CA VAL A 59 10.59 0.25 -20.37
C VAL A 59 10.99 -0.78 -21.42
N GLY A 60 10.11 -1.74 -21.72
CA GLY A 60 10.39 -2.80 -22.67
C GLY A 60 10.75 -2.26 -24.05
N VAL A 61 10.00 -1.26 -24.53
CA VAL A 61 10.28 -0.57 -25.80
C VAL A 61 11.63 0.16 -25.74
N HIS A 62 11.91 0.89 -24.65
CA HIS A 62 13.17 1.62 -24.49
C HIS A 62 14.39 0.68 -24.47
N VAL A 63 14.29 -0.43 -23.73
CA VAL A 63 15.34 -1.46 -23.68
C VAL A 63 15.53 -2.10 -25.06
N TRP A 64 14.44 -2.41 -25.76
CA TRP A 64 14.50 -3.00 -27.09
C TRP A 64 15.13 -2.05 -28.12
N SER A 65 14.70 -0.78 -28.14
CA SER A 65 15.18 0.21 -29.12
C SER A 65 16.65 0.54 -28.98
N ASN A 66 17.19 0.49 -27.76
CA ASN A 66 18.57 0.91 -27.49
C ASN A 66 19.61 -0.20 -27.69
N GLY A 67 19.27 -1.35 -28.27
CA GLY A 67 20.21 -2.47 -28.49
C GLY A 67 19.89 -3.73 -27.68
N GLY A 68 18.65 -3.85 -27.20
CA GLY A 68 18.13 -5.06 -26.58
C GLY A 68 18.59 -5.27 -25.13
N PRO A 69 18.46 -6.49 -24.59
CA PRO A 69 18.77 -6.78 -23.18
C PRO A 69 20.21 -6.46 -22.78
N GLN A 70 21.13 -6.40 -23.76
CA GLN A 70 22.52 -6.09 -23.49
C GLN A 70 22.71 -4.65 -23.00
N THR A 71 21.90 -3.68 -23.43
CA THR A 71 22.06 -2.28 -22.97
C THR A 71 21.58 -2.07 -21.55
N VAL A 72 20.63 -2.88 -21.09
CA VAL A 72 20.34 -3.00 -19.67
C VAL A 72 21.57 -3.52 -18.93
N PHE A 73 22.17 -4.62 -19.42
CA PHE A 73 23.39 -5.16 -18.82
C PHE A 73 24.53 -4.12 -18.81
N TYR A 74 24.69 -3.35 -19.88
CA TYR A 74 25.70 -2.30 -19.96
C TYR A 74 25.40 -1.10 -19.06
N ALA A 75 24.15 -0.65 -18.98
CA ALA A 75 23.75 0.39 -18.03
C ALA A 75 23.98 -0.06 -16.58
N PHE A 76 23.71 -1.34 -16.27
CA PHE A 76 24.02 -1.92 -14.97
C PHE A 76 25.53 -2.14 -14.76
N SER A 77 26.31 -2.46 -15.78
CA SER A 77 27.76 -2.61 -15.66
C SER A 77 28.46 -1.26 -15.54
N GLU A 78 27.99 -0.23 -16.23
CA GLU A 78 28.44 1.16 -16.05
C GLU A 78 28.05 1.69 -14.67
N LEU A 79 26.86 1.37 -14.16
CA LEU A 79 26.51 1.62 -12.75
C LEU A 79 27.44 0.85 -11.79
N ALA A 80 27.90 -0.35 -12.18
CA ALA A 80 28.84 -1.15 -11.42
C ALA A 80 30.31 -0.67 -11.52
N GLU A 81 30.69 0.09 -12.55
CA GLU A 81 31.98 0.80 -12.63
C GLU A 81 31.91 2.18 -11.96
N ALA A 82 30.80 2.90 -12.11
CA ALA A 82 30.51 4.11 -11.34
C ALA A 82 30.51 3.83 -9.82
N ARG A 83 30.25 2.58 -9.43
CA ARG A 83 30.48 2.02 -8.08
C ARG A 83 31.87 2.35 -7.51
N SER A 84 32.93 2.16 -8.29
CA SER A 84 34.31 2.37 -7.81
C SER A 84 34.70 3.83 -7.76
N LEU A 85 34.05 4.68 -8.56
CA LEU A 85 34.34 6.11 -8.66
C LEU A 85 33.51 6.95 -7.68
N TYR A 86 32.26 6.57 -7.39
CA TYR A 86 31.30 7.37 -6.62
C TYR A 86 30.82 6.71 -5.32
N GLY A 87 31.36 5.54 -4.95
CA GLY A 87 30.99 4.87 -3.69
C GLY A 87 29.55 4.34 -3.66
N PHE A 88 28.94 4.14 -4.82
CA PHE A 88 27.62 3.52 -4.96
C PHE A 88 27.66 2.06 -4.46
N SER A 89 26.76 1.66 -3.58
CA SER A 89 26.55 0.25 -3.23
C SER A 89 25.42 -0.32 -4.09
N VAL A 90 25.76 -0.84 -5.28
CA VAL A 90 24.83 -1.75 -5.99
C VAL A 90 24.92 -3.10 -5.26
N PRO A 91 23.81 -3.69 -4.83
CA PRO A 91 23.83 -4.95 -4.10
C PRO A 91 24.45 -6.01 -4.99
N ALA A 92 25.33 -6.81 -4.41
CA ALA A 92 25.64 -8.15 -4.92
C ALA A 92 24.45 -9.11 -4.71
N SER A 93 23.20 -8.61 -4.76
CA SER A 93 22.04 -9.49 -4.77
C SER A 93 22.12 -10.19 -6.12
N GLY A 94 22.25 -11.52 -6.13
CA GLY A 94 22.30 -12.33 -7.35
C GLY A 94 21.04 -12.22 -8.23
N ALA A 95 20.19 -11.21 -8.01
CA ALA A 95 19.15 -10.77 -8.91
C ALA A 95 19.82 -10.12 -10.14
N GLY A 96 20.01 -10.92 -11.19
CA GLY A 96 20.32 -10.38 -12.51
C GLY A 96 19.30 -9.31 -12.95
N PRO A 97 19.52 -8.61 -14.06
CA PRO A 97 18.69 -7.49 -14.49
C PRO A 97 17.18 -7.78 -14.52
N LEU A 98 16.78 -9.02 -14.83
CA LEU A 98 15.38 -9.45 -14.73
C LEU A 98 14.80 -9.30 -13.32
N GLY A 99 15.56 -9.61 -12.27
CA GLY A 99 15.11 -9.45 -10.89
C GLY A 99 14.89 -7.98 -10.51
N VAL A 100 15.73 -7.07 -11.01
CA VAL A 100 15.57 -5.63 -10.78
C VAL A 100 14.30 -5.10 -11.46
N PHE A 101 13.96 -5.58 -12.67
CA PHE A 101 12.72 -5.21 -13.36
C PHE A 101 11.45 -5.86 -12.77
N LEU A 102 11.52 -7.15 -12.40
CA LEU A 102 10.35 -7.89 -11.94
C LEU A 102 10.00 -7.58 -10.48
N SER A 103 10.99 -7.23 -9.65
CA SER A 103 10.78 -7.04 -8.22
C SER A 103 9.73 -5.98 -7.87
N PRO A 104 9.66 -4.80 -8.50
CA PRO A 104 8.64 -3.79 -8.19
C PRO A 104 7.26 -4.14 -8.80
N LEU A 105 7.18 -5.10 -9.71
CA LEU A 105 5.92 -5.57 -10.30
C LEU A 105 5.19 -6.60 -9.45
N LEU A 106 5.91 -7.35 -8.61
CA LEU A 106 5.34 -8.44 -7.80
C LEU A 106 4.21 -8.01 -6.83
N PRO A 107 4.21 -6.80 -6.24
CA PRO A 107 3.09 -6.32 -5.42
C PRO A 107 1.78 -6.09 -6.20
N VAL A 108 1.85 -5.82 -7.50
CA VAL A 108 0.69 -5.49 -8.36
C VAL A 108 -0.34 -6.63 -8.44
N PRO A 109 0.01 -7.89 -8.76
CA PRO A 109 -0.96 -8.97 -8.79
C PRO A 109 -1.59 -9.22 -7.41
N VAL A 110 -0.85 -9.02 -6.32
CA VAL A 110 -1.40 -9.16 -4.96
C VAL A 110 -2.36 -8.01 -4.64
N ALA A 111 -2.05 -6.78 -5.06
CA ALA A 111 -2.93 -5.62 -4.96
C ALA A 111 -4.25 -5.82 -5.73
N VAL A 112 -4.18 -6.31 -6.97
CA VAL A 112 -5.37 -6.59 -7.79
C VAL A 112 -6.14 -7.78 -7.22
N GLY A 113 -5.45 -8.85 -6.84
CA GLY A 113 -6.04 -10.04 -6.24
C GLY A 113 -6.79 -9.73 -4.95
N SER A 114 -6.18 -8.96 -4.05
CA SER A 114 -6.83 -8.53 -2.80
C SER A 114 -8.08 -7.67 -3.04
N ALA A 115 -8.03 -6.72 -3.99
CA ALA A 115 -9.19 -5.92 -4.38
C ALA A 115 -10.36 -6.78 -4.93
N LEU A 116 -10.05 -7.78 -5.78
CA LEU A 116 -11.04 -8.71 -6.32
C LEU A 116 -11.61 -9.64 -5.25
N LEU A 117 -10.76 -10.18 -4.36
CA LEU A 117 -11.17 -11.02 -3.24
C LEU A 117 -12.06 -10.25 -2.27
N THR A 118 -11.71 -9.02 -1.91
CA THR A 118 -12.54 -8.16 -1.06
C THR A 118 -13.92 -7.94 -1.67
N ARG A 119 -13.99 -7.70 -2.99
CA ARG A 119 -15.27 -7.55 -3.70
C ARG A 119 -16.10 -8.82 -3.69
N ARG A 120 -15.45 -10.00 -3.79
CA ARG A 120 -16.12 -11.31 -3.80
C ARG A 120 -16.66 -11.68 -2.42
N TYR A 121 -15.83 -11.60 -1.37
CA TYR A 121 -16.20 -12.00 -0.01
C TYR A 121 -17.06 -10.95 0.68
N PHE A 122 -16.71 -9.67 0.64
CA PHE A 122 -17.37 -8.61 1.41
C PHE A 122 -18.38 -7.82 0.58
N ARG A 123 -19.14 -8.52 -0.26
CA ARG A 123 -20.13 -7.90 -1.15
C ARG A 123 -21.29 -7.22 -0.41
N SER A 124 -21.56 -7.60 0.84
CA SER A 124 -22.71 -7.19 1.65
C SER A 124 -22.35 -6.30 2.86
N SER A 125 -21.11 -6.34 3.34
CA SER A 125 -20.74 -5.68 4.61
C SER A 125 -19.82 -4.48 4.35
N VAL A 126 -20.17 -3.30 4.88
CA VAL A 126 -19.37 -2.06 4.79
C VAL A 126 -18.49 -1.93 6.03
N THR A 127 -17.42 -2.72 6.10
CA THR A 127 -16.48 -2.71 7.24
C THR A 127 -15.27 -1.82 6.93
N PRO A 128 -15.01 -0.76 7.71
CA PRO A 128 -13.86 0.12 7.50
C PRO A 128 -12.52 -0.61 7.59
N THR A 129 -12.40 -1.58 8.49
CA THR A 129 -11.18 -2.39 8.69
C THR A 129 -10.71 -3.02 7.39
N ILE A 130 -11.60 -3.74 6.70
CA ILE A 130 -11.27 -4.45 5.46
C ILE A 130 -10.99 -3.46 4.32
N PHE A 131 -11.71 -2.33 4.30
CA PHE A 131 -11.43 -1.26 3.35
C PHE A 131 -9.98 -0.75 3.47
N PHE A 132 -9.54 -0.42 4.68
CA PHE A 132 -8.21 0.13 4.91
C PHE A 132 -7.08 -0.91 4.75
N VAL A 133 -7.32 -2.18 5.10
CA VAL A 133 -6.37 -3.27 4.77
C VAL A 133 -6.22 -3.42 3.27
N THR A 134 -7.33 -3.46 2.52
CA THR A 134 -7.30 -3.56 1.05
C THR A 134 -6.66 -2.31 0.43
N LEU A 135 -6.91 -1.12 0.99
CA LEU A 135 -6.28 0.12 0.53
C LEU A 135 -4.76 0.06 0.69
N SER A 136 -4.25 -0.47 1.80
CA SER A 136 -2.81 -0.68 2.00
C SER A 136 -2.20 -1.65 0.97
N MET A 137 -2.94 -2.71 0.64
CA MET A 137 -2.56 -3.65 -0.43
C MET A 137 -2.42 -2.94 -1.78
N VAL A 138 -3.44 -2.14 -2.15
CA VAL A 138 -3.44 -1.39 -3.40
C VAL A 138 -2.30 -0.36 -3.44
N LEU A 139 -2.09 0.38 -2.36
CA LEU A 139 -0.99 1.35 -2.24
C LEU A 139 0.38 0.70 -2.35
N SER A 140 0.55 -0.53 -1.84
CA SER A 140 1.80 -1.28 -2.01
C SER A 140 2.08 -1.62 -3.48
N GLY A 141 1.04 -1.74 -4.32
CA GLY A 141 1.18 -1.90 -5.77
C GLY A 141 1.75 -0.68 -6.50
N LEU A 142 1.69 0.52 -5.90
CA LEU A 142 2.32 1.73 -6.47
C LEU A 142 3.85 1.68 -6.42
N THR A 143 4.45 0.70 -5.76
CA THR A 143 5.90 0.45 -5.84
C THR A 143 6.35 0.12 -7.27
N ALA A 144 5.45 -0.33 -8.15
CA ALA A 144 5.74 -0.52 -9.59
C ALA A 144 6.23 0.76 -10.27
N ILE A 145 5.90 1.94 -9.74
CA ILE A 145 6.38 3.23 -10.24
C ILE A 145 7.92 3.32 -10.23
N ARG A 146 8.61 2.60 -9.33
CA ARG A 146 10.09 2.54 -9.26
C ARG A 146 10.74 2.19 -10.60
N ILE A 147 10.06 1.42 -11.44
CA ILE A 147 10.54 1.00 -12.75
C ILE A 147 10.76 2.21 -13.68
N ALA A 148 9.99 3.28 -13.51
CA ALA A 148 10.16 4.51 -14.27
C ALA A 148 11.54 5.17 -14.04
N GLN A 149 12.20 4.92 -12.90
CA GLN A 149 13.53 5.46 -12.61
C GLN A 149 14.59 4.98 -13.59
N ILE A 150 14.39 3.81 -14.22
CA ILE A 150 15.32 3.26 -15.21
C ILE A 150 15.24 4.07 -16.53
N ILE A 151 14.06 4.62 -16.84
CA ILE A 151 13.80 5.32 -18.11
C ILE A 151 14.28 6.77 -18.06
N LEU A 152 14.16 7.43 -16.90
CA LEU A 152 14.39 8.86 -16.78
C LEU A 152 15.77 9.32 -17.28
N PRO A 153 16.90 8.65 -16.93
CA PRO A 153 18.22 9.03 -17.44
C PRO A 153 18.34 8.86 -18.96
N GLY A 154 17.74 7.81 -19.53
CA GLY A 154 17.83 7.49 -20.95
C GLY A 154 17.17 8.52 -21.87
N TYR A 155 16.21 9.31 -21.35
CA TYR A 155 15.57 10.41 -22.07
C TYR A 155 16.12 11.79 -21.69
N GLY A 156 17.14 11.86 -20.82
CA GLY A 156 17.72 13.13 -20.38
C GLY A 156 16.78 13.98 -19.52
N PHE A 157 15.81 13.37 -18.83
CA PHE A 157 14.95 14.12 -17.92
C PHE A 157 15.75 14.67 -16.72
N SER A 158 15.37 15.86 -16.25
CA SER A 158 15.97 16.48 -15.07
C SER A 158 15.83 15.58 -13.83
N SER A 159 16.87 15.55 -13.00
CA SER A 159 16.90 14.82 -11.72
C SER A 159 15.76 15.20 -10.76
N THR A 160 15.17 16.38 -10.93
CA THR A 160 13.96 16.84 -10.22
C THR A 160 12.77 15.88 -10.41
N TYR A 161 12.59 15.33 -11.62
CA TYR A 161 11.50 14.38 -11.89
C TYR A 161 11.74 13.04 -11.17
N ALA A 162 13.00 12.59 -11.17
CA ALA A 162 13.42 11.36 -10.50
C ALA A 162 13.25 11.45 -8.97
N ALA A 163 13.57 12.60 -8.38
CA ALA A 163 13.32 12.90 -6.97
C ALA A 163 11.82 12.93 -6.66
N THR A 164 11.02 13.59 -7.50
CA THR A 164 9.54 13.67 -7.33
C THR A 164 8.89 12.29 -7.38
N LEU A 165 9.34 11.44 -8.31
CA LEU A 165 8.83 10.08 -8.46
C LEU A 165 9.22 9.21 -7.26
N SER A 166 10.43 9.39 -6.71
CA SER A 166 10.84 8.73 -5.45
C SER A 166 9.94 9.16 -4.30
N ARG A 167 9.67 10.46 -4.14
CA ARG A 167 8.74 10.98 -3.11
C ARG A 167 7.34 10.39 -3.25
N ALA A 168 6.82 10.25 -4.46
CA ALA A 168 5.52 9.62 -4.69
C ALA A 168 5.48 8.16 -4.20
N VAL A 169 6.55 7.39 -4.42
CA VAL A 169 6.66 6.00 -3.94
C VAL A 169 6.78 5.96 -2.41
N TYR A 170 7.55 6.87 -1.79
CA TYR A 170 7.59 7.00 -0.32
C TYR A 170 6.22 7.39 0.26
N ALA A 171 5.49 8.31 -0.39
CA ALA A 171 4.13 8.68 0.01
C ALA A 171 3.20 7.47 -0.01
N ALA A 172 3.22 6.68 -1.09
CA ALA A 172 2.42 5.46 -1.19
C ALA A 172 2.77 4.44 -0.09
N HIS A 173 4.07 4.27 0.20
CA HIS A 173 4.52 3.40 1.27
C HIS A 173 3.99 3.88 2.63
N ILE A 174 4.20 5.15 3.00
CA ILE A 174 3.73 5.72 4.27
C ILE A 174 2.19 5.64 4.37
N ALA A 175 1.47 5.96 3.29
CA ALA A 175 0.02 5.84 3.22
C ALA A 175 -0.44 4.40 3.47
N GLY A 176 0.30 3.41 2.96
CA GLY A 176 0.02 1.99 3.23
C GLY A 176 0.18 1.60 4.71
N ALA A 177 1.20 2.12 5.41
CA ALA A 177 1.35 1.91 6.86
C ALA A 177 0.23 2.58 7.64
N LEU A 178 -0.06 3.86 7.34
CA LEU A 178 -1.13 4.62 7.98
C LEU A 178 -2.51 3.99 7.73
N ALA A 179 -2.75 3.41 6.55
CA ALA A 179 -3.96 2.67 6.25
C ALA A 179 -4.08 1.41 7.13
N LEU A 180 -3.03 0.61 7.29
CA LEU A 180 -3.05 -0.56 8.20
C LEU A 180 -3.26 -0.14 9.65
N PHE A 181 -2.60 0.94 10.08
CA PHE A 181 -2.79 1.48 11.42
C PHE A 181 -4.23 1.95 11.63
N THR A 182 -4.81 2.65 10.66
CA THR A 182 -6.21 3.06 10.68
C THR A 182 -7.14 1.85 10.76
N ALA A 183 -6.88 0.80 9.96
CA ALA A 183 -7.63 -0.46 10.04
C ALA A 183 -7.59 -1.07 11.44
N SER A 184 -6.42 -1.04 12.11
CA SER A 184 -6.26 -1.57 13.47
C SER A 184 -7.07 -0.80 14.51
N ILE A 185 -7.20 0.52 14.36
CA ILE A 185 -8.04 1.36 15.22
C ILE A 185 -9.52 0.96 15.07
N TYR A 186 -9.98 0.73 13.83
CA TYR A 186 -11.33 0.25 13.57
C TYR A 186 -11.55 -1.18 14.10
N ALA A 187 -10.56 -2.05 14.00
CA ALA A 187 -10.62 -3.40 14.58
C ALA A 187 -10.75 -3.34 16.11
N ALA A 188 -10.05 -2.42 16.77
CA ALA A 188 -10.15 -2.21 18.22
C ALA A 188 -11.45 -1.54 18.70
N GLY A 189 -12.47 -1.42 17.84
CA GLY A 189 -13.82 -0.97 18.21
C GLY A 189 -14.08 0.52 18.03
N ALA A 190 -13.19 1.27 17.37
CA ALA A 190 -13.45 2.68 17.10
C ALA A 190 -14.66 2.87 16.17
N GLN A 191 -15.73 3.46 16.69
CA GLN A 191 -16.96 3.72 15.96
C GLN A 191 -16.85 5.02 15.14
N TYR A 192 -16.00 5.04 14.11
CA TYR A 192 -15.98 6.17 13.18
C TYR A 192 -16.94 5.93 12.02
N THR A 193 -17.95 6.80 11.90
CA THR A 193 -18.93 6.76 10.82
C THR A 193 -18.38 7.25 9.47
N ARG A 194 -17.18 7.84 9.44
CA ARG A 194 -16.66 8.60 8.27
C ARG A 194 -15.39 7.99 7.66
N ILE A 195 -15.55 6.95 6.85
CA ILE A 195 -14.45 6.29 6.11
C ILE A 195 -13.69 7.29 5.22
N TRP A 196 -14.40 8.20 4.53
CA TRP A 196 -13.79 9.21 3.66
C TRP A 196 -12.85 10.17 4.39
N GLY A 197 -13.26 10.65 5.57
CA GLY A 197 -12.44 11.56 6.37
C GLY A 197 -11.14 10.90 6.79
N ALA A 198 -11.21 9.65 7.26
CA ALA A 198 -10.03 8.87 7.61
C ALA A 198 -9.12 8.60 6.38
N MET A 199 -9.70 8.30 5.21
CA MET A 199 -8.92 8.08 3.99
C MET A 199 -8.18 9.36 3.54
N ILE A 200 -8.87 10.51 3.54
CA ILE A 200 -8.27 11.80 3.19
C ILE A 200 -7.16 12.14 4.18
N ALA A 201 -7.39 11.94 5.49
CA ALA A 201 -6.36 12.17 6.50
C ALA A 201 -5.12 11.30 6.26
N VAL A 202 -5.29 10.00 6.00
CA VAL A 202 -4.19 9.07 5.69
C VAL A 202 -3.39 9.56 4.48
N MET A 203 -4.05 9.94 3.38
CA MET A 203 -3.39 10.39 2.16
C MET A 203 -2.68 11.73 2.35
N THR A 204 -3.34 12.69 3.00
CA THR A 204 -2.77 14.02 3.25
C THR A 204 -1.57 13.94 4.17
N ILE A 205 -1.64 13.17 5.25
CA ILE A 205 -0.51 12.97 6.18
C ILE A 205 0.65 12.32 5.41
N ALA A 206 0.40 11.25 4.65
CA ALA A 206 1.45 10.59 3.88
C ALA A 206 2.13 11.50 2.84
N LEU A 207 1.34 12.32 2.12
CA LEU A 207 1.86 13.31 1.17
C LEU A 207 2.65 14.42 1.86
N ALA A 208 2.16 14.93 3.00
CA ALA A 208 2.86 15.95 3.77
C ALA A 208 4.22 15.44 4.26
N PHE A 209 4.26 14.21 4.81
CA PHE A 209 5.53 13.57 5.18
C PHE A 209 6.45 13.42 3.97
N ALA A 210 5.95 12.88 2.86
CA ALA A 210 6.76 12.65 1.67
C ALA A 210 7.28 13.94 1.01
N TYR A 211 6.54 15.04 1.11
CA TYR A 211 6.95 16.34 0.58
C TYR A 211 8.13 16.93 1.35
N VAL A 212 8.16 16.75 2.67
CA VAL A 212 9.23 17.27 3.56
C VAL A 212 10.52 16.45 3.47
N LEU A 213 10.49 15.25 2.88
CA LEU A 213 11.66 14.39 2.81
C LEU A 213 12.79 14.98 1.92
N PRO A 214 14.01 15.11 2.45
CA PRO A 214 15.19 15.43 1.66
C PRO A 214 15.59 14.19 0.83
N VAL A 215 15.40 14.27 -0.48
CA VAL A 215 15.76 13.22 -1.43
C VAL A 215 17.02 13.67 -2.15
N ASP A 216 18.09 12.90 -2.01
CA ASP A 216 19.32 13.11 -2.78
C ASP A 216 19.11 12.58 -4.20
N ALA A 217 18.99 13.49 -5.16
CA ALA A 217 18.72 13.16 -6.55
C ALA A 217 19.95 12.58 -7.30
N PHE A 218 21.11 12.50 -6.65
CA PHE A 218 22.35 11.99 -7.25
C PHE A 218 22.67 10.55 -6.84
N GLN A 219 22.07 10.05 -5.76
CA GLN A 219 22.30 8.69 -5.26
C GLN A 219 21.05 7.82 -5.45
N LEU A 220 21.19 6.71 -6.17
CA LEU A 220 20.13 5.71 -6.36
C LEU A 220 20.41 4.49 -5.48
N ASP A 221 19.44 4.16 -4.63
CA ASP A 221 19.45 3.01 -3.74
C ASP A 221 19.05 1.73 -4.49
N GLU A 222 19.32 0.59 -3.87
CA GLU A 222 19.11 -0.75 -4.42
C GLU A 222 17.66 -1.06 -4.81
N ALA A 223 16.72 -0.37 -4.16
CA ALA A 223 15.29 -0.49 -4.39
C ALA A 223 14.80 0.35 -5.59
N LEU A 224 15.69 0.81 -6.47
CA LEU A 224 15.40 1.75 -7.57
C LEU A 224 14.72 3.02 -7.05
N LEU A 225 15.23 3.57 -5.96
CA LEU A 225 14.73 4.79 -5.34
C LEU A 225 15.89 5.71 -5.03
N HIS A 226 15.69 7.02 -5.17
CA HIS A 226 16.71 7.95 -4.75
C HIS A 226 16.90 7.90 -3.24
N ARG A 227 18.15 8.01 -2.81
CA ARG A 227 18.55 7.88 -1.41
C ARG A 227 17.93 9.00 -0.61
N LEU A 228 17.39 8.62 0.54
CA LEU A 228 16.97 9.57 1.55
C LEU A 228 18.08 9.75 2.57
N GLU A 229 18.44 10.99 2.86
CA GLU A 229 19.33 11.30 3.97
C GLU A 229 18.73 10.84 5.31
N ALA A 230 17.40 10.92 5.43
CA ALA A 230 16.64 10.56 6.63
C ALA A 230 15.95 9.18 6.54
N ARG A 231 16.54 8.20 5.83
CA ARG A 231 15.96 6.83 5.68
C ARG A 231 15.59 6.20 7.04
N GLY A 232 16.44 6.35 8.04
CA GLY A 232 16.21 5.84 9.40
C GLY A 232 14.95 6.43 10.06
N ASN A 233 14.62 7.70 9.80
CA ASN A 233 13.44 8.33 10.38
C ASN A 233 12.15 7.74 9.81
N ILE A 234 12.12 7.45 8.50
CA ILE A 234 10.95 6.78 7.89
C ILE A 234 10.80 5.37 8.44
N GLN A 235 11.90 4.61 8.54
CA GLN A 235 11.89 3.26 9.10
C GLN A 235 11.40 3.24 10.55
N LEU A 236 11.80 4.24 11.35
CA LEU A 236 11.34 4.38 12.72
C LEU A 236 9.84 4.69 12.77
N ILE A 237 9.35 5.62 11.95
CA ILE A 237 7.93 5.98 11.88
C ILE A 237 7.08 4.79 11.41
N THR A 238 7.46 4.13 10.31
CA THR A 238 6.71 2.98 9.79
C THR A 238 6.80 1.77 10.72
N GLY A 239 7.95 1.56 11.36
CA GLY A 239 8.14 0.55 12.41
C GLY A 239 7.27 0.79 13.64
N ALA A 240 7.21 2.03 14.14
CA ALA A 240 6.33 2.41 15.24
C ALA A 240 4.86 2.19 14.89
N LEU A 241 4.43 2.61 13.69
CA LEU A 241 3.08 2.35 13.19
C LEU A 241 2.80 0.84 13.07
N ALA A 242 3.76 0.04 12.62
CA ALA A 242 3.62 -1.41 12.51
C ALA A 242 3.44 -2.08 13.88
N VAL A 243 4.23 -1.67 14.88
CA VAL A 243 4.11 -2.18 16.27
C VAL A 243 2.75 -1.81 16.86
N LEU A 244 2.31 -0.55 16.73
CA LEU A 244 1.00 -0.12 17.21
C LEU A 244 -0.15 -0.84 16.48
N THR A 245 -0.02 -1.04 15.17
CA THR A 245 -0.97 -1.83 14.37
C THR A 245 -1.09 -3.25 14.93
N LEU A 246 0.04 -3.90 15.20
CA LEU A 246 0.06 -5.26 15.72
C LEU A 246 -0.55 -5.35 17.13
N ILE A 247 -0.23 -4.41 18.03
CA ILE A 247 -0.82 -4.35 19.38
C ILE A 247 -2.35 -4.24 19.31
N ASN A 248 -2.87 -3.36 18.45
CA ASN A 248 -4.31 -3.17 18.27
C ASN A 248 -4.99 -4.43 17.72
N PHE A 249 -4.38 -5.11 16.74
CA PHE A 249 -4.92 -6.37 16.22
C PHE A 249 -4.80 -7.53 17.22
N LEU A 250 -3.74 -7.58 18.03
CA LEU A 250 -3.60 -8.56 19.12
C LEU A 250 -4.71 -8.36 20.15
N ARG A 251 -4.98 -7.12 20.56
CA ARG A 251 -6.10 -6.80 21.44
C ARG A 251 -7.44 -7.25 20.85
N TYR A 252 -7.68 -6.92 19.58
CA TYR A 252 -8.87 -7.39 18.85
C TYR A 252 -8.98 -8.93 18.85
N GLY A 253 -7.86 -9.62 18.65
CA GLY A 253 -7.80 -11.08 18.71
C GLY A 253 -8.14 -11.65 20.09
N ILE A 254 -7.68 -11.03 21.18
CA ILE A 254 -7.98 -11.47 22.55
C ILE A 254 -9.49 -11.41 22.83
N GLU A 255 -10.15 -10.36 22.33
CA GLU A 255 -11.59 -10.13 22.47
C GLU A 255 -12.44 -11.01 21.51
N ALA A 256 -11.83 -11.57 20.45
CA ALA A 256 -12.48 -12.44 19.48
C ALA A 256 -12.56 -13.91 19.93
N GLU A 257 -13.35 -14.71 19.19
CA GLU A 257 -13.48 -16.15 19.40
C GLU A 257 -12.14 -16.92 19.28
N GLU A 258 -12.10 -18.11 19.86
CA GLU A 258 -10.87 -18.92 20.06
C GLU A 258 -10.07 -19.16 18.76
N SER A 259 -10.75 -19.39 17.64
CA SER A 259 -10.08 -19.62 16.34
C SER A 259 -9.57 -18.34 15.66
N ALA A 260 -10.25 -17.20 15.84
CA ALA A 260 -9.86 -15.92 15.24
C ALA A 260 -8.74 -15.22 16.03
N ARG A 261 -8.60 -15.56 17.32
CA ARG A 261 -7.69 -14.92 18.28
C ARG A 261 -6.25 -14.80 17.81
N VAL A 262 -5.70 -15.87 17.23
CA VAL A 262 -4.29 -15.91 16.80
C VAL A 262 -4.13 -15.67 15.29
N VAL A 263 -5.12 -16.10 14.50
CA VAL A 263 -4.97 -16.12 13.04
C VAL A 263 -5.04 -14.72 12.42
N VAL A 264 -5.90 -13.83 12.95
CA VAL A 264 -6.01 -12.46 12.44
C VAL A 264 -4.72 -11.65 12.69
N PRO A 265 -4.17 -11.59 13.93
CA PRO A 265 -2.90 -10.91 14.18
C PRO A 265 -1.73 -11.50 13.37
N LEU A 266 -1.67 -12.83 13.23
CA LEU A 266 -0.64 -13.50 12.44
C LEU A 266 -0.72 -13.11 10.95
N GLY A 267 -1.94 -13.06 10.40
CA GLY A 267 -2.17 -12.58 9.04
C GLY A 267 -1.71 -11.13 8.86
N VAL A 268 -2.03 -10.25 9.80
CA VAL A 268 -1.59 -8.84 9.77
C VAL A 268 -0.08 -8.70 9.91
N PHE A 269 0.56 -9.51 10.77
CA PHE A 269 2.01 -9.55 10.90
C PHE A 269 2.68 -9.95 9.58
N ALA A 270 2.18 -11.00 8.93
CA ALA A 270 2.65 -11.41 7.60
C ALA A 270 2.50 -10.29 6.56
N ILE A 271 1.38 -9.55 6.60
CA ILE A 271 1.13 -8.39 5.74
C ILE A 271 2.18 -7.28 5.98
N LEU A 272 2.43 -6.93 7.25
CA LEU A 272 3.38 -5.89 7.63
C LEU A 272 4.81 -6.25 7.17
N VAL A 273 5.28 -7.44 7.50
CA VAL A 273 6.63 -7.91 7.13
C VAL A 273 6.81 -7.92 5.61
N SER A 274 5.83 -8.44 4.87
CA SER A 274 5.91 -8.50 3.41
C SER A 274 6.00 -7.11 2.77
N ARG A 275 5.25 -6.13 3.30
CA ARG A 275 5.28 -4.75 2.81
C ARG A 275 6.65 -4.11 3.03
N GLU A 276 7.29 -4.36 4.17
CA GLU A 276 8.65 -3.87 4.44
C GLU A 276 9.70 -4.58 3.56
N LEU A 277 9.55 -5.88 3.32
CA LEU A 277 10.42 -6.64 2.43
C LEU A 277 10.34 -6.11 0.99
N PHE A 278 9.13 -5.89 0.45
CA PHE A 278 8.94 -5.27 -0.87
C PHE A 278 9.56 -3.87 -0.97
N PHE A 279 9.61 -3.15 0.14
CA PHE A 279 10.06 -1.77 0.11
C PHE A 279 11.58 -1.65 0.23
N TYR A 280 12.22 -2.35 1.16
CA TYR A 280 13.63 -2.13 1.53
C TYR A 280 14.61 -3.18 1.01
N VAL A 281 14.16 -4.39 0.75
CA VAL A 281 15.04 -5.46 0.28
C VAL A 281 15.07 -5.42 -1.24
N SER A 282 16.25 -5.61 -1.83
CA SER A 282 16.44 -5.77 -3.27
C SER A 282 16.77 -7.25 -3.54
N GLY A 283 15.95 -7.95 -4.32
CA GLY A 283 16.21 -9.37 -4.62
C GLY A 283 14.97 -10.18 -4.96
N LEU A 284 14.98 -10.82 -6.13
CA LEU A 284 13.84 -11.57 -6.65
C LEU A 284 13.36 -12.69 -5.70
N PRO A 285 14.23 -13.54 -5.12
CA PRO A 285 13.77 -14.63 -4.24
C PRO A 285 13.04 -14.09 -3.00
N LEU A 286 13.58 -13.04 -2.38
CA LEU A 286 12.99 -12.41 -1.20
C LEU A 286 11.68 -11.69 -1.55
N HIS A 287 11.55 -11.09 -2.72
CA HIS A 287 10.28 -10.52 -3.19
C HIS A 287 9.23 -11.59 -3.50
N LEU A 288 9.63 -12.74 -4.05
CA LEU A 288 8.70 -13.86 -4.26
C LEU A 288 8.20 -14.38 -2.91
N ALA A 289 9.10 -14.58 -1.95
CA ALA A 289 8.75 -14.95 -0.59
C ALA A 289 7.82 -13.91 0.06
N ALA A 290 8.12 -12.61 -0.11
CA ALA A 290 7.26 -11.52 0.35
C ALA A 290 5.89 -11.56 -0.33
N GLY A 291 5.81 -11.83 -1.63
CA GLY A 291 4.53 -11.94 -2.34
C GLY A 291 3.66 -13.09 -1.87
N VAL A 292 4.26 -14.27 -1.64
CA VAL A 292 3.55 -15.41 -1.04
C VAL A 292 3.09 -15.07 0.36
N LEU A 293 3.97 -14.51 1.20
CA LEU A 293 3.64 -14.12 2.57
C LEU A 293 2.53 -13.05 2.60
N TYR A 294 2.53 -12.12 1.65
CA TYR A 294 1.53 -11.06 1.52
C TYR A 294 0.15 -11.63 1.14
N ALA A 295 0.13 -12.52 0.14
CA ALA A 295 -1.09 -13.18 -0.30
C ALA A 295 -1.68 -14.10 0.77
N VAL A 296 -0.85 -14.90 1.44
CA VAL A 296 -1.27 -15.78 2.54
C VAL A 296 -1.75 -14.96 3.73
N GLY A 297 -1.03 -13.92 4.14
CA GLY A 297 -1.43 -13.03 5.23
C GLY A 297 -2.78 -12.38 4.98
N PHE A 298 -3.00 -11.88 3.75
CA PHE A 298 -4.30 -11.33 3.35
C PHE A 298 -5.40 -12.39 3.31
N ALA A 299 -5.14 -13.59 2.79
CA ALA A 299 -6.13 -14.66 2.75
C ALA A 299 -6.56 -15.11 4.15
N LEU A 300 -5.61 -15.24 5.09
CA LEU A 300 -5.88 -15.54 6.50
C LEU A 300 -6.72 -14.44 7.15
N PHE A 301 -6.35 -13.18 6.95
CA PHE A 301 -7.11 -12.03 7.44
C PHE A 301 -8.54 -12.03 6.87
N ALA A 302 -8.68 -12.10 5.55
CA ALA A 302 -9.97 -12.03 4.86
C ALA A 302 -10.90 -13.18 5.24
N ARG A 303 -10.40 -14.43 5.30
CA ARG A 303 -11.19 -15.61 5.66
C ARG A 303 -11.77 -15.49 7.08
N ASN A 304 -10.94 -15.11 8.05
CA ASN A 304 -11.36 -15.03 9.45
C ASN A 304 -12.26 -13.82 9.70
N SER A 305 -11.95 -12.66 9.13
CA SER A 305 -12.87 -11.51 9.21
C SER A 305 -14.23 -11.84 8.56
N TYR A 306 -14.25 -12.57 7.44
CA TYR A 306 -15.51 -12.99 6.81
C TYR A 306 -16.35 -13.91 7.71
N ALA A 307 -15.72 -14.86 8.40
CA ALA A 307 -16.40 -15.72 9.36
C ALA A 307 -17.02 -14.91 10.50
N VAL A 308 -16.28 -13.95 11.08
CA VAL A 308 -16.82 -13.12 12.16
C VAL A 308 -18.03 -12.28 11.71
N TYR A 309 -18.00 -11.70 10.51
CA TYR A 309 -19.06 -10.80 10.03
C TYR A 309 -20.30 -11.50 9.45
N LEU A 310 -20.24 -12.80 9.15
CA LEU A 310 -21.41 -13.54 8.62
C LEU A 310 -22.27 -14.16 9.71
N TRP A 311 -21.67 -14.45 10.87
CA TRP A 311 -22.32 -15.21 11.95
C TRP A 311 -22.87 -14.30 13.06
N THR A 312 -22.65 -12.99 12.95
CA THR A 312 -23.28 -11.91 13.75
C THR A 312 -24.42 -11.26 13.01
#